data_AF-A0A1F6G5K0-F1
#
_entry.id   AF-A0A1F6G5K0-F1
#
_cell.length_a   1.000
_cell.length_b   1.000
_cell.length_c   1.000
_cell.angle_alpha   90.00
_cell.angle_beta   90.00
_cell.angle_gamma   90.00
#
_symmetry.space_group_name_H-M   'P 1'
#
loop_
_entity.id
_entity.type
_entity.pdbx_description
1 polymer ?
#
loop_
_entity_poly.entity_id
_entity_poly.type
_entity_poly.pdbx_seq_one_letter_code
_entity_poly.pdbx_strand_id
1 'polypeptide(L)'
;MSIRMRNTSGHAGNRRSHHALKNITIVKDKESGNLRLPHRLDEATGMYRGKQIFTPKVKAKQISKVKGPDTEPTTKRVHEHSHEEHANAEVKSSKGVQGKAIGATSRPKARSGFGGGV
;
A
#
# COMPACT_ATOMS: atom_id res chain seq x y z
N MET A 1 33.26 -24.54 -16.20
CA MET A 1 32.58 -23.29 -16.62
C MET A 1 33.03 -22.92 -18.02
N SER A 2 32.12 -22.69 -18.97
CA SER A 2 32.49 -22.16 -20.29
C SER A 2 32.25 -20.65 -20.34
N ILE A 3 33.24 -19.89 -20.82
CA ILE A 3 33.19 -18.44 -20.93
C ILE A 3 33.00 -18.07 -22.40
N ARG A 4 32.00 -17.23 -22.70
CA ARG A 4 31.81 -16.72 -24.06
C ARG A 4 32.84 -15.62 -24.32
N MET A 5 33.72 -15.84 -25.29
CA MET A 5 34.82 -14.91 -25.61
C MET A 5 34.39 -13.63 -26.35
N ARG A 6 33.24 -13.63 -27.05
CA ARG A 6 32.80 -12.49 -27.87
C ARG A 6 31.30 -12.24 -27.76
N ASN A 7 30.90 -10.97 -27.76
CA ASN A 7 29.51 -10.53 -27.85
C ASN A 7 29.43 -9.41 -28.90
N THR A 8 28.49 -9.51 -29.84
CA THR A 8 28.24 -8.46 -30.85
C THR A 8 26.89 -7.82 -30.59
N SER A 9 26.81 -6.51 -30.80
CA SER A 9 25.56 -5.75 -30.66
C SER A 9 24.47 -6.27 -31.61
N GLY A 10 24.83 -6.71 -32.82
CA GLY A 10 23.89 -7.31 -33.78
C GLY A 10 23.24 -8.60 -33.28
N HIS A 11 24.01 -9.55 -32.73
CA HIS A 11 23.43 -10.78 -32.16
C HIS A 11 22.60 -10.51 -30.91
N ALA A 12 23.02 -9.56 -30.07
CA ALA A 12 22.22 -9.13 -28.93
C ALA A 12 20.92 -8.45 -29.36
N GLY A 13 20.96 -7.59 -30.39
CA GLY A 13 19.81 -6.89 -30.96
C GLY A 13 18.80 -7.85 -31.58
N ASN A 14 19.25 -8.78 -32.43
CA ASN A 14 18.39 -9.78 -33.04
C ASN A 14 17.75 -10.71 -32.01
N ARG A 15 18.46 -11.04 -30.92
CA ARG A 15 17.86 -11.80 -29.83
C ARG A 15 16.80 -10.99 -29.07
N ARG A 16 17.04 -9.70 -28.86
CA ARG A 16 16.14 -8.78 -28.12
C ARG A 16 15.02 -8.19 -28.98
N SER A 17 15.01 -8.40 -30.28
CA SER A 17 13.97 -7.88 -31.18
C SER A 17 12.56 -8.33 -30.78
N HIS A 18 12.45 -9.52 -30.17
CA HIS A 18 11.20 -10.07 -29.68
C HIS A 18 10.79 -9.60 -28.27
N HIS A 19 11.61 -8.78 -27.60
CA HIS A 19 11.37 -8.35 -26.20
C HIS A 19 10.44 -7.12 -26.09
N ALA A 20 9.80 -6.69 -27.18
CA ALA A 20 8.90 -5.54 -27.16
C ALA A 20 7.68 -5.81 -26.26
N LEU A 21 7.31 -4.83 -25.42
CA LEU A 21 6.10 -4.89 -24.61
C LEU A 21 4.87 -4.64 -25.50
N LYS A 22 3.79 -5.35 -25.22
CA LYS A 22 2.51 -5.16 -25.91
C LYS A 22 1.68 -4.09 -25.20
N ASN A 23 0.94 -3.32 -25.98
CA ASN A 23 -0.03 -2.36 -25.45
C ASN A 23 -1.18 -3.09 -24.75
N ILE A 24 -1.70 -2.49 -23.69
CA ILE A 24 -2.83 -3.02 -22.93
C ILE A 24 -4.13 -2.54 -23.58
N THR A 25 -5.15 -3.40 -23.63
CA THR A 25 -6.49 -3.03 -24.08
C THR A 25 -7.19 -2.17 -23.05
N ILE A 26 -7.70 -1.01 -23.48
CA ILE A 26 -8.40 -0.05 -22.63
C ILE A 26 -9.79 0.17 -23.23
N VAL A 27 -10.82 0.18 -22.38
CA VAL A 27 -12.23 0.35 -22.76
C VAL A 27 -12.78 1.59 -22.07
N LYS A 28 -13.53 2.40 -22.80
CA LYS A 28 -14.25 3.53 -22.24
C LYS A 28 -15.54 3.04 -21.56
N ASP A 29 -15.76 3.46 -20.33
CA ASP A 29 -17.01 3.19 -19.63
C ASP A 29 -18.15 4.07 -20.18
N LYS A 30 -19.36 3.52 -20.23
CA LYS A 30 -20.51 4.19 -20.85
C LYS A 30 -21.11 5.27 -19.95
N GLU A 31 -21.10 5.04 -18.65
CA GLU A 31 -21.77 5.92 -17.68
C GLU A 31 -20.80 7.01 -17.19
N SER A 32 -19.59 6.63 -16.77
CA SER A 32 -18.61 7.58 -16.25
C SER A 32 -17.75 8.23 -17.32
N GLY A 33 -17.69 7.64 -18.53
CA GLY A 33 -16.79 8.07 -19.58
C GLY A 33 -15.31 7.80 -19.29
N ASN A 34 -14.97 7.19 -18.15
CA ASN A 34 -13.61 6.89 -17.74
C ASN A 34 -13.00 5.73 -18.54
N LEU A 35 -11.67 5.69 -18.58
CA LEU A 35 -10.93 4.59 -19.16
C LEU A 35 -10.73 3.49 -18.11
N ARG A 36 -11.19 2.27 -18.42
CA ARG A 36 -10.99 1.08 -17.59
C ARG A 36 -10.40 -0.07 -18.37
N LEU A 37 -9.82 -1.01 -17.64
CA LEU A 37 -9.41 -2.28 -18.22
C LEU A 37 -10.63 -3.19 -18.43
N PRO A 38 -10.65 -4.02 -19.50
CA PRO A 38 -11.67 -5.04 -19.68
C PRO A 38 -11.83 -5.92 -18.44
N HIS A 39 -13.07 -6.28 -18.11
CA HIS A 39 -13.43 -7.14 -16.97
C HIS A 39 -12.99 -6.63 -15.59
N ARG A 40 -12.53 -5.37 -15.49
CA ARG A 40 -12.22 -4.73 -14.21
C ARG A 40 -13.24 -3.66 -13.86
N LEU A 41 -13.30 -3.39 -12.56
CA LEU A 41 -14.02 -2.30 -11.94
C LEU A 41 -13.38 -0.96 -12.31
N ASP A 42 -14.18 0.10 -12.41
CA ASP A 42 -13.64 1.47 -12.40
C ASP A 42 -13.20 1.84 -10.98
N GLU A 43 -11.91 2.11 -10.77
CA GLU A 43 -11.36 2.46 -9.45
C GLU A 43 -11.84 3.83 -8.95
N ALA A 44 -12.24 4.73 -9.85
CA ALA A 44 -12.69 6.07 -9.48
C ALA A 44 -14.14 6.05 -9.00
N THR A 45 -15.02 5.44 -9.78
CA THR A 45 -16.46 5.43 -9.48
C THR A 45 -16.88 4.20 -8.69
N GLY A 46 -16.13 3.10 -8.73
CA GLY A 46 -16.52 1.83 -8.10
C GLY A 46 -17.62 1.09 -8.84
N MET A 47 -17.79 1.34 -10.14
CA MET A 47 -18.86 0.82 -10.99
C MET A 47 -18.40 -0.34 -11.88
N TYR A 48 -19.17 -1.42 -11.92
CA TYR A 48 -18.98 -2.55 -12.84
C TYR A 48 -20.32 -3.11 -13.30
N ARG A 49 -20.49 -3.23 -14.63
CA ARG A 49 -21.72 -3.76 -15.26
C ARG A 49 -23.00 -3.07 -14.74
N GLY A 50 -22.94 -1.75 -14.55
CA GLY A 50 -24.07 -0.93 -14.07
C GLY A 50 -24.37 -1.05 -12.58
N LYS A 51 -23.53 -1.73 -11.79
CA LYS A 51 -23.70 -1.86 -10.34
C LYS A 51 -22.53 -1.21 -9.60
N GLN A 52 -22.87 -0.52 -8.51
CA GLN A 52 -21.91 0.03 -7.56
C GLN A 52 -21.38 -1.11 -6.68
N ILE A 53 -20.09 -1.44 -6.77
CA ILE A 53 -19.48 -2.53 -5.99
C ILE A 53 -18.79 -2.00 -4.72
N PHE A 54 -18.14 -0.83 -4.78
CA PHE A 54 -17.47 -0.23 -3.62
C PHE A 54 -17.86 1.24 -3.50
N THR A 55 -18.07 1.74 -2.28
CA THR A 55 -18.31 3.17 -2.07
C THR A 55 -17.02 3.96 -2.29
N PRO A 56 -16.95 4.87 -3.29
CA PRO A 56 -15.73 5.56 -3.61
C PRO A 56 -15.23 6.34 -2.40
N LYS A 57 -14.02 6.01 -1.94
CA LYS A 57 -13.36 6.77 -0.87
C LYS A 57 -13.06 8.15 -1.42
N VAL A 58 -13.76 9.16 -0.92
CA VAL A 58 -13.49 10.57 -1.22
C VAL A 58 -12.06 10.86 -0.80
N LYS A 59 -11.14 10.93 -1.78
CA LYS A 59 -9.77 11.34 -1.51
C LYS A 59 -9.82 12.84 -1.22
N ALA A 60 -9.70 13.21 0.05
CA ALA A 60 -9.48 14.60 0.43
C ALA A 60 -8.28 15.12 -0.38
N LYS A 61 -8.50 16.20 -1.14
CA LYS A 61 -7.53 16.80 -2.05
C LYS A 61 -6.24 17.08 -1.27
N GLN A 62 -5.15 16.40 -1.63
CA GLN A 62 -3.85 16.64 -1.02
C GLN A 62 -3.43 18.06 -1.43
N ILE A 63 -3.58 19.01 -0.53
CA ILE A 63 -3.02 20.35 -0.70
C ILE A 63 -1.51 20.16 -0.65
N SER A 64 -0.83 20.29 -1.79
CA SER A 64 0.62 20.30 -1.84
C SER A 64 1.10 21.46 -0.98
N LYS A 65 1.81 21.16 0.11
CA LYS A 65 2.49 22.17 0.93
C LYS A 65 3.36 23.01 -0.01
N VAL A 66 3.00 24.27 -0.16
CA VAL A 66 3.84 25.27 -0.82
C VAL A 66 5.10 25.38 0.03
N LYS A 67 6.27 25.13 -0.56
CA LYS A 67 7.54 25.22 0.15
C LYS A 67 7.95 26.69 0.23
N GLY A 68 7.42 27.39 1.23
CA GLY A 68 7.88 28.70 1.68
C GLY A 68 8.39 28.62 3.13
N PRO A 69 9.17 29.59 3.63
CA PRO A 69 9.54 29.63 5.04
C PRO A 69 8.31 29.95 5.89
N ASP A 70 7.64 28.91 6.38
CA ASP A 70 6.48 29.02 7.27
C ASP A 70 6.93 29.60 8.62
N THR A 71 6.69 30.90 8.82
CA THR A 71 6.63 31.48 10.17
C THR A 71 5.19 31.26 10.61
N GLU A 72 4.92 30.15 11.31
CA GLU A 72 3.85 29.95 12.32
C GLU A 72 3.67 28.43 12.60
N PRO A 73 3.62 28.00 13.88
CA PRO A 73 3.61 26.59 14.24
C PRO A 73 2.27 25.91 13.95
N THR A 74 2.28 24.89 13.09
CA THR A 74 1.11 24.06 12.79
C THR A 74 0.66 23.27 14.03
N THR A 75 -0.61 23.38 14.40
CA THR A 75 -1.21 22.62 15.52
C THR A 75 -1.12 21.11 15.25
N LYS A 76 -0.60 20.36 16.24
CA LYS A 76 -0.47 18.90 16.15
C LYS A 76 -1.86 18.27 16.15
N ARG A 77 -2.23 17.61 15.06
CA ARG A 77 -3.48 16.85 14.96
C ARG A 77 -3.38 15.59 15.82
N VAL A 78 -4.12 15.55 16.93
CA VAL A 78 -4.31 14.34 17.75
C VAL A 78 -5.12 13.35 16.93
N HIS A 79 -4.64 12.11 16.82
CA HIS A 79 -5.36 11.04 16.13
C HIS A 79 -6.36 10.43 17.11
N GLU A 80 -7.62 10.82 17.01
CA GLU A 80 -8.70 10.16 17.75
C GLU A 80 -9.08 8.87 17.04
N HIS A 81 -8.90 7.75 17.73
CA HIS A 81 -9.43 6.46 17.30
C HIS A 81 -10.89 6.37 17.76
N SER A 82 -11.83 6.54 16.83
CA SER A 82 -13.23 6.21 17.08
C SER A 82 -13.37 4.71 17.30
N HIS A 83 -13.70 4.30 18.53
CA HIS A 83 -14.10 2.94 18.85
C HIS A 83 -15.48 2.69 18.20
N GLU A 84 -15.54 1.91 17.14
CA GLU A 84 -16.81 1.35 16.67
C GLU A 84 -17.10 0.09 17.49
N GLU A 85 -17.99 0.21 18.47
CA GLU A 85 -18.52 -0.92 19.25
C GLU A 85 -19.37 -1.80 18.31
N HIS A 86 -18.90 -3.01 17.98
CA HIS A 86 -19.69 -3.98 17.23
C HIS A 86 -20.71 -4.66 18.17
N ALA A 87 -21.99 -4.32 18.00
CA ALA A 87 -23.11 -4.72 18.86
C ALA A 87 -23.51 -6.21 18.82
N ASN A 88 -22.61 -7.16 18.52
CA ASN A 88 -22.94 -8.59 18.47
C ASN A 88 -21.83 -9.47 19.06
N ALA A 89 -21.54 -9.29 20.35
CA ALA A 89 -20.72 -10.22 21.13
C ALA A 89 -21.40 -10.59 22.46
N GLU A 90 -22.69 -10.91 22.43
CA GLU A 90 -23.33 -11.64 23.53
C GLU A 90 -23.01 -13.14 23.43
N VAL A 91 -21.81 -13.59 23.81
CA VAL A 91 -21.65 -14.99 24.25
C VAL A 91 -20.54 -15.11 25.31
N LYS A 92 -20.99 -15.15 26.57
CA LYS A 92 -20.51 -16.01 27.68
C LYS A 92 -19.00 -16.23 27.82
N SER A 93 -18.42 -15.72 28.91
CA SER A 93 -18.14 -16.58 30.08
C SER A 93 -17.45 -15.80 31.18
N SER A 94 -18.04 -15.80 32.37
CA SER A 94 -17.39 -15.49 33.62
C SER A 94 -16.38 -16.60 33.95
N LYS A 95 -15.12 -16.22 34.13
CA LYS A 95 -14.15 -16.93 34.96
C LYS A 95 -12.98 -15.98 35.20
N GLY A 96 -12.97 -15.38 36.38
CA GLY A 96 -11.74 -14.78 36.90
C GLY A 96 -10.70 -15.87 37.15
N VAL A 97 -9.45 -15.47 37.31
CA VAL A 97 -8.43 -16.10 38.16
C VAL A 97 -7.21 -15.18 38.16
N GLN A 98 -6.89 -14.70 39.36
CA GLN A 98 -5.57 -14.16 39.70
C GLN A 98 -4.48 -15.16 39.26
N GLY A 99 -3.40 -14.72 38.61
CA GLY A 99 -2.22 -15.59 38.53
C GLY A 99 -1.25 -15.37 37.38
N LYS A 100 -0.46 -14.29 37.45
CA LYS A 100 0.96 -14.24 37.08
C LYS A 100 1.43 -12.81 37.38
N ALA A 101 1.71 -12.40 38.61
CA ALA A 101 2.78 -12.90 39.46
C ALA A 101 4.07 -13.18 38.65
N ILE A 102 5.00 -12.23 38.78
CA ILE A 102 6.46 -12.42 38.86
C ILE A 102 7.16 -13.00 37.63
N GLY A 103 7.85 -12.13 36.89
CA GLY A 103 8.75 -12.52 35.81
C GLY A 103 9.64 -11.37 35.33
N ALA A 104 10.77 -11.20 36.01
CA ALA A 104 11.98 -10.53 35.52
C ALA A 104 11.92 -9.01 35.23
N THR A 105 12.25 -8.24 36.27
CA THR A 105 13.20 -7.14 36.15
C THR A 105 14.46 -7.61 35.40
N SER A 106 14.52 -7.38 34.08
CA SER A 106 15.74 -7.24 33.25
C SER A 106 15.37 -7.35 31.77
N ARG A 107 14.92 -6.26 31.15
CA ARG A 107 15.11 -6.10 29.70
C ARG A 107 16.40 -5.31 29.50
N PRO A 108 17.55 -5.96 29.23
CA PRO A 108 18.76 -5.21 28.92
C PRO A 108 18.57 -4.43 27.61
N LYS A 109 19.12 -3.22 27.69
CA LYS A 109 19.15 -2.14 26.71
C LYS A 109 19.83 -2.59 25.40
N ALA A 110 19.36 -2.00 24.30
CA ALA A 110 19.80 -2.21 22.92
C ALA A 110 21.30 -2.54 22.72
N ARG A 111 21.58 -3.53 21.87
CA ARG A 111 22.84 -3.55 21.10
C ARG A 111 22.64 -2.67 19.88
N SER A 112 23.18 -1.45 19.97
CA SER A 112 23.46 -0.56 18.87
C SER A 112 24.17 -1.31 17.75
N GLY A 113 23.66 -1.16 16.52
CA GLY A 113 24.37 -1.60 15.32
C GLY A 113 25.70 -0.87 15.19
N PHE A 114 26.75 -1.62 14.88
CA PHE A 114 27.98 -1.09 14.32
C PHE A 114 28.19 -1.79 12.99
N GLY A 115 27.98 -1.03 11.91
CA GLY A 115 28.49 -1.38 10.60
C GLY A 115 30.01 -1.14 10.53
N GLY A 116 30.70 -2.02 9.83
CA GLY A 116 32.10 -1.96 9.44
C GLY A 116 32.44 -3.37 8.94
N GLY A 117 32.82 -3.63 7.69
CA GLY A 117 33.64 -2.84 6.80
C GLY A 117 34.92 -3.64 6.54
N VAL A 118 34.81 -4.70 5.74
CA VAL A 118 35.82 -5.31 4.84
C VAL A 118 35.13 -6.30 3.92
#